data_AF-A0A432VA46-F1
#
_entry.id   AF-A0A432VA46-F1
#
_cell.length_a   1.000
_cell.length_b   1.000
_cell.length_c   1.000
_cell.angle_alpha   90.00
_cell.angle_beta   90.00
_cell.angle_gamma   90.00
#
_symmetry.space_group_name_H-M   'P 1'
#
loop_
_entity.id
_entity.type
_entity.pdbx_description
1 polymer ?
#
loop_
_entity_poly.entity_id
_entity_poly.type
_entity_poly.pdbx_seq_one_letter_code
_entity_poly.pdbx_strand_id
1 'polypeptide(L)' 'MGWSSGSSTFSRIIEAVKPVVANKEDRKRIYRPIIEAFEDQDWDTQDECVGEDEAYDELYAELYPDDYA' A
#
# COMPACT_ATOMS: atom_id res chain seq x y z
N MET A 1 9.37 14.92 7.76
CA MET A 1 9.73 15.34 6.40
C MET A 1 9.43 14.12 5.57
N GLY A 2 8.22 14.05 5.03
CA GLY A 2 7.68 12.83 4.42
C GLY A 2 8.61 12.23 3.37
N TRP A 3 8.70 10.91 3.35
CA TRP A 3 9.53 10.20 2.39
C TRP A 3 8.97 10.40 0.98
N SER A 4 9.50 11.39 0.27
CA SER A 4 8.98 11.89 -1.02
C SER A 4 8.99 10.88 -2.18
N SER A 5 9.61 9.71 -2.00
CA SER A 5 9.60 8.63 -3.00
C SER A 5 8.90 7.37 -2.51
N GLY A 6 8.30 7.38 -1.32
CA GLY A 6 7.63 6.23 -0.72
C GLY A 6 6.56 5.67 -1.64
N SER A 7 5.62 6.49 -2.10
CA SER A 7 4.51 6.06 -2.96
C SER A 7 5.00 5.56 -4.32
N SER A 8 5.93 6.27 -4.95
CA SER A 8 6.54 5.80 -6.21
C SER A 8 7.26 4.44 -6.07
N THR A 9 7.81 4.15 -4.89
CA THR A 9 8.45 2.86 -4.59
C THR A 9 7.40 1.80 -4.33
N PHE A 10 6.35 2.14 -3.57
CA PHE A 10 5.28 1.21 -3.25
C PHE A 10 4.43 0.84 -4.47
N SER A 11 4.13 1.79 -5.36
CA SER A 11 3.47 1.51 -6.66
C SER A 11 4.25 0.49 -7.49
N ARG A 12 5.59 0.55 -7.47
CA ARG A 12 6.44 -0.47 -8.14
C ARG A 12 6.37 -1.84 -7.47
N ILE A 13 6.17 -1.87 -6.14
CA ILE A 13 5.92 -3.12 -5.41
C ILE A 13 4.57 -3.69 -5.84
N ILE A 14 3.52 -2.87 -5.92
CA ILE A 14 2.20 -3.28 -6.40
C ILE A 14 2.29 -3.84 -7.83
N GLU A 15 2.92 -3.10 -8.74
CA GLU A 15 3.13 -3.51 -10.14
C GLU A 15 3.88 -4.84 -10.24
N ALA A 16 4.87 -5.08 -9.39
CA ALA A 16 5.65 -6.32 -9.38
C ALA A 16 4.88 -7.50 -8.77
N VAL A 17 4.08 -7.28 -7.72
CA VAL A 17 3.40 -8.34 -6.95
C VAL A 17 2.08 -8.76 -7.59
N LYS A 18 1.27 -7.79 -8.05
CA LYS A 18 -0.06 -8.03 -8.63
C LYS A 18 -0.11 -9.10 -9.73
N PRO A 19 0.81 -9.13 -10.73
CA PRO A 19 0.76 -10.13 -11.80
C PRO A 19 1.21 -11.53 -11.36
N VAL A 20 1.92 -11.67 -10.24
CA VAL A 20 2.48 -12.96 -9.77
C VAL A 20 1.69 -13.57 -8.62
N VAL A 21 0.97 -12.77 -7.83
CA VAL A 21 0.13 -13.24 -6.72
C VAL A 21 -1.34 -12.97 -7.06
N ALA A 22 -2.01 -13.97 -7.65
CA ALA A 22 -3.40 -13.84 -8.07
C ALA A 22 -4.38 -13.68 -6.90
N ASN A 23 -4.09 -14.30 -5.75
CA ASN A 23 -4.97 -14.25 -4.58
C ASN A 23 -4.87 -12.89 -3.86
N LYS A 24 -6.00 -12.19 -3.75
CA LYS A 24 -6.11 -10.87 -3.12
C LYS A 24 -5.69 -10.88 -1.65
N GLU A 25 -6.10 -11.87 -0.87
CA GLU A 25 -5.75 -11.98 0.55
C GLU A 25 -4.26 -12.21 0.76
N ASP A 26 -3.61 -12.95 -0.14
CA ASP A 26 -2.15 -13.12 -0.09
C ASP A 26 -1.41 -11.81 -0.43
N ARG A 27 -1.92 -11.01 -1.37
CA ARG A 27 -1.38 -9.67 -1.63
C ARG A 27 -1.54 -8.75 -0.42
N LYS A 28 -2.69 -8.76 0.26
CA LYS A 28 -2.90 -8.02 1.53
C LYS A 28 -1.89 -8.41 2.60
N ARG A 29 -1.62 -9.72 2.76
CA ARG A 29 -0.61 -10.24 3.70
C ARG A 29 0.82 -9.80 3.35
N ILE A 30 1.10 -9.57 2.07
CA ILE A 30 2.40 -9.06 1.61
C ILE A 30 2.48 -7.54 1.85
N TYR A 31 1.47 -6.78 1.45
CA TYR A 31 1.49 -5.32 1.51
C TYR A 31 1.51 -4.79 2.94
N ARG A 32 0.72 -5.35 3.87
CA ARG A 32 0.61 -4.86 5.25
C ARG A 32 1.96 -4.65 5.96
N PRO A 33 2.84 -5.66 6.10
CA PRO A 33 4.12 -5.46 6.78
C PRO A 33 5.07 -4.51 6.03
N ILE A 34 4.88 -4.31 4.71
CA ILE A 34 5.67 -3.35 3.94
C ILE A 34 5.19 -1.92 4.19
N ILE A 35 3.87 -1.71 4.27
CA ILE A 35 3.28 -0.41 4.64
C ILE A 35 3.80 0.00 6.01
N GLU A 36 3.71 -0.88 7.01
CA GLU A 36 4.22 -0.63 8.37
C GLU A 36 5.71 -0.25 8.37
N ALA A 37 6.53 -0.95 7.58
CA ALA A 37 7.96 -0.64 7.46
C ALA A 37 8.24 0.71 6.76
N PHE A 38 7.37 1.14 5.85
CA PHE A 38 7.48 2.44 5.19
C PHE A 38 7.03 3.57 6.13
N GLU A 39 5.96 3.35 6.91
CA GLU A 39 5.49 4.27 7.95
C GLU A 39 6.54 4.53 9.03
N ASP A 40 7.27 3.49 9.44
CA ASP A 40 8.44 3.60 10.32
C ASP A 40 9.54 4.52 9.74
N GLN A 41 9.49 4.82 8.45
CA GLN A 41 10.39 5.73 7.73
C GLN A 41 9.72 7.05 7.32
N ASP A 42 8.67 7.46 8.02
CA ASP A 42 7.95 8.75 7.79
C ASP A 42 7.30 8.79 6.40
N TRP A 43 6.77 7.66 5.91
CA TRP A 43 5.88 7.64 4.74
C TRP A 43 4.46 7.99 5.15
N ASP A 44 3.91 9.06 4.58
CA ASP A 44 2.61 9.66 4.92
C ASP A 44 1.76 9.97 3.67
N THR A 45 2.08 9.34 2.54
CA THR A 45 1.45 9.54 1.22
C THR A 45 0.90 8.22 0.63
N GLN A 46 0.45 7.33 1.51
CA GLN A 46 -0.10 6.01 1.19
C GLN A 46 -1.32 6.10 0.26
N ASP A 47 -2.09 7.18 0.35
CA ASP A 47 -3.27 7.48 -0.47
C ASP A 47 -2.93 7.57 -1.95
N GLU A 48 -1.71 7.98 -2.31
CA GLU A 48 -1.27 8.11 -3.70
C GLU A 48 -1.22 6.76 -4.45
N CYS A 49 -1.19 5.63 -3.74
CA CYS A 49 -1.18 4.28 -4.33
C CYS A 49 -2.60 3.69 -4.50
N VAL A 50 -3.66 4.40 -4.04
CA VAL A 50 -5.04 3.93 -4.16
C VAL A 50 -5.48 3.88 -5.63
N GLY A 51 -6.15 2.78 -6.00
CA GLY A 51 -6.63 2.48 -7.35
C GLY A 51 -5.68 1.61 -8.17
N GLU A 52 -4.48 1.30 -7.67
CA GLU A 52 -3.50 0.46 -8.38
C GLU A 52 -3.79 -1.04 -8.22
N ASP A 53 -4.33 -1.47 -7.08
CA ASP A 53 -4.68 -2.86 -6.78
C ASP A 53 -5.81 -2.93 -5.74
N GLU A 54 -6.87 -3.70 -6.05
CA GLU A 54 -7.99 -3.97 -5.13
C GLU A 54 -7.54 -4.50 -3.76
N ALA A 55 -6.42 -5.24 -3.70
CA ALA A 55 -5.87 -5.73 -2.45
C ALA A 55 -5.30 -4.57 -1.61
N TYR A 56 -4.64 -3.62 -2.26
CA TYR A 56 -4.12 -2.43 -1.60
C TYR A 56 -5.27 -1.53 -1.16
N ASP A 57 -6.25 -1.28 -2.03
CA ASP A 57 -7.40 -0.41 -1.73
C ASP A 57 -8.19 -0.89 -0.51
N GLU A 58 -8.49 -2.19 -0.44
CA GLU A 58 -9.17 -2.77 0.72
C GLU A 58 -8.32 -2.69 1.99
N LEU A 59 -7.02 -2.93 1.88
CA LEU A 59 -6.11 -2.84 3.01
C LEU A 59 -5.95 -1.39 3.50
N TYR A 60 -5.90 -0.42 2.58
CA TYR A 60 -5.81 1.00 2.86
C TYR A 60 -7.05 1.47 3.63
N ALA A 61 -8.26 1.11 3.16
CA ALA A 61 -9.50 1.42 3.85
C ALA A 61 -9.62 0.75 5.25
N GLU A 62 -9.01 -0.43 5.45
CA GLU A 62 -8.93 -1.09 6.76
C GLU A 62 -7.97 -0.37 7.73
N LEU A 63 -6.85 0.14 7.24
CA LEU A 63 -5.81 0.78 8.03
C LEU A 63 -6.15 2.24 8.38
N TYR A 64 -6.77 2.95 7.44
CA TYR A 64 -7.06 4.39 7.55
C TYR A 64 -8.56 4.67 7.31
N PRO A 65 -9.44 4.20 8.22
CA PRO A 65 -10.89 4.36 8.04
C PRO A 65 -11.33 5.83 8.06
N ASP A 66 -10.58 6.71 8.70
CA ASP A 66 -10.90 8.14 8.82
C ASP A 66 -10.75 8.91 7.49
N ASP A 67 -9.98 8.39 6.53
CA ASP A 67 -9.82 9.01 5.20
C ASP A 67 -11.05 8.82 4.30
N TYR A 68 -12.00 7.98 4.72
CA TYR A 68 -13.27 7.72 4.05
C TYR A 68 -14.49 8.20 4.85
N ALA A 69 -14.27 8.92 5.96
CA ALA A 69 -15.31 9.43 6.85
C ALA A 69 -15.95 10.74 6.36
#